data_AF-A0A0B5D8Q3-F1
#
_entry.id   AF-A0A0B5D8Q3-F1
#
_cell.length_a   1.000
_cell.length_b   1.000
_cell.length_c   1.000
_cell.angle_alpha   90.00
_cell.angle_beta   90.00
_cell.angle_gamma   90.00
#
_symmetry.space_group_name_H-M   'P 1'
#
loop_
_entity.id
_entity.type
_entity.pdbx_description
1 polymer ?
#
loop_
_entity_poly.entity_id
_entity_poly.type
_entity_poly.pdbx_seq_one_letter_code
_entity_poly.pdbx_strand_id
1 'polypeptide(L)'
;MLHQSLRDLAEQAPLSTSTTTARGVLCEAQQLLRNALDHRTPETALTGWFSGVVRDTLRCPAVASTVTLTGAHARGDALPCSPVEWFGEDAALAGLLRSAGLEVGGDTAVTDAARIDAGLVPSPTPQRPLLELAVAHRPPALQIADGLPDSDMPVDIPATLLQPISDVARWAAPGARSTLDRLSAGLEAGALTEDEAEALAQAWETALALQFRRWADRVDKQDVTLGDLPALHRSAYGAAARMVAGVLRSLAGRHGVALA
;
A
#
# COMPACT_ATOMS: atom_id res chain seq x y z
N MET A 1 -12.37 -16.53 1.22
CA MET A 1 -13.29 -16.53 0.06
C MET A 1 -14.02 -15.19 0.06
N LEU A 2 -13.99 -14.40 -1.03
CA LEU A 2 -14.65 -13.07 -1.05
C LEU A 2 -16.18 -13.21 -1.10
N HIS A 3 -16.92 -12.27 -0.51
CA HIS A 3 -18.38 -12.23 -0.56
C HIS A 3 -18.90 -12.10 -2.01
N GLN A 4 -20.10 -12.60 -2.30
CA GLN A 4 -20.62 -12.64 -3.68
C GLN A 4 -20.72 -11.25 -4.31
N SER A 5 -21.20 -10.25 -3.57
CA SER A 5 -21.31 -8.86 -4.05
C SER A 5 -19.96 -8.27 -4.52
N LEU A 6 -18.85 -8.63 -3.88
CA LEU A 6 -17.51 -8.21 -4.30
C LEU A 6 -17.16 -8.83 -5.66
N ARG A 7 -17.52 -10.09 -5.88
CA ARG A 7 -17.27 -10.79 -7.14
C ARG A 7 -18.12 -10.22 -8.27
N ASP A 8 -19.41 -10.04 -8.02
CA ASP A 8 -20.36 -9.50 -8.99
C ASP A 8 -19.89 -8.12 -9.49
N LEU A 9 -19.46 -7.23 -8.57
CA LEU A 9 -18.95 -5.92 -8.96
C LEU A 9 -17.63 -6.02 -9.75
N ALA A 10 -16.72 -6.93 -9.37
CA ALA A 10 -15.48 -7.14 -10.11
C ALA A 10 -15.73 -7.67 -11.53
N GLU A 11 -16.73 -8.53 -11.73
CA GLU A 11 -17.15 -9.00 -13.06
C GLU A 11 -17.78 -7.88 -13.90
N GLN A 12 -18.47 -6.93 -13.26
CA GLN A 12 -19.07 -5.78 -13.94
C GLN A 12 -18.09 -4.66 -14.28
N ALA A 13 -17.03 -4.47 -13.47
CA ALA A 13 -16.04 -3.41 -13.64
C ALA A 13 -15.50 -3.27 -15.09
N PRO A 14 -15.00 -4.34 -15.74
CA PRO A 14 -14.46 -4.24 -17.11
C PRO A 14 -15.53 -4.04 -18.18
N LEU A 15 -16.83 -4.17 -17.84
CA LEU A 15 -17.95 -4.11 -18.79
C LEU A 15 -18.61 -2.73 -18.89
N SER A 16 -18.13 -1.75 -18.13
CA SER A 16 -18.70 -0.40 -18.13
C SER A 16 -18.58 0.26 -19.51
N THR A 17 -19.72 0.70 -20.08
CA THR A 17 -19.79 1.35 -21.41
C THR A 17 -20.03 2.86 -21.36
N SER A 18 -20.29 3.42 -20.16
CA SER A 18 -20.36 4.86 -19.94
C SER A 18 -19.50 5.29 -18.76
N THR A 19 -18.96 6.51 -18.79
CA THR A 19 -18.15 7.07 -17.69
C THR A 19 -18.95 7.21 -16.39
N THR A 20 -20.27 7.39 -16.49
CA THR A 20 -21.17 7.41 -15.33
C THR A 20 -21.25 6.03 -14.67
N THR A 21 -21.33 4.96 -15.45
CA THR A 21 -21.30 3.58 -14.95
C THR A 21 -19.96 3.25 -14.32
N ALA A 22 -18.85 3.60 -14.98
CA ALA A 22 -17.50 3.40 -14.45
C ALA A 22 -17.32 4.14 -13.11
N ARG A 23 -17.79 5.39 -13.00
CA ARG A 23 -17.81 6.13 -11.73
C ARG A 23 -18.64 5.41 -10.66
N GLY A 24 -19.82 4.90 -11.04
CA GLY A 24 -20.70 4.13 -10.16
C GLY A 24 -19.99 2.91 -9.56
N VAL A 25 -19.30 2.13 -10.39
CA VAL A 25 -18.50 0.97 -9.95
C VAL A 25 -17.45 1.37 -8.92
N LEU A 26 -16.69 2.44 -9.16
CA LEU A 26 -15.65 2.91 -8.23
C LEU A 26 -16.24 3.40 -6.89
N CYS A 27 -17.39 4.06 -6.92
CA CYS A 27 -18.11 4.48 -5.72
C CYS A 27 -18.64 3.27 -4.93
N GLU A 28 -19.27 2.31 -5.63
CA GLU A 28 -19.82 1.10 -5.03
C GLU A 28 -18.72 0.22 -4.45
N ALA A 29 -17.56 0.14 -5.10
CA ALA A 29 -16.43 -0.64 -4.61
C ALA A 29 -15.99 -0.20 -3.21
N GLN A 30 -15.95 1.11 -2.97
CA GLN A 30 -15.65 1.69 -1.66
C GLN A 30 -16.75 1.45 -0.64
N GLN A 31 -18.01 1.32 -1.05
CA GLN A 31 -19.10 0.96 -0.13
C GLN A 31 -19.01 -0.50 0.28
N LEU A 32 -18.78 -1.40 -0.69
CA LEU A 32 -18.63 -2.83 -0.43
C LEU A 32 -17.41 -3.14 0.44
N LEU A 33 -16.31 -2.40 0.30
CA LEU A 33 -15.16 -2.54 1.21
C LEU A 33 -15.52 -2.28 2.66
N ARG A 34 -16.26 -1.19 2.95
CA ARG A 34 -16.67 -0.89 4.33
C ARG A 34 -17.50 -2.04 4.91
N ASN A 35 -18.46 -2.55 4.14
CA ASN A 35 -19.27 -3.69 4.55
C ASN A 35 -18.42 -4.96 4.77
N ALA A 36 -17.42 -5.21 3.91
CA ALA A 36 -16.57 -6.39 4.01
C ALA A 36 -15.64 -6.37 5.23
N LEU A 37 -15.20 -5.18 5.66
CA LEU A 37 -14.44 -4.98 6.91
C LEU A 37 -15.28 -5.35 8.14
N ASP A 38 -16.57 -4.99 8.17
CA ASP A 38 -17.48 -5.37 9.27
C ASP A 38 -17.68 -6.89 9.36
N HIS A 39 -17.51 -7.60 8.24
CA HIS A 39 -17.55 -9.06 8.16
C HIS A 39 -16.18 -9.75 8.33
N ARG A 40 -15.14 -9.02 8.76
CA ARG A 40 -13.78 -9.55 9.03
C ARG A 40 -13.15 -10.29 7.84
N THR A 41 -13.40 -9.82 6.63
CA THR A 41 -12.67 -10.30 5.46
C THR A 41 -11.21 -9.85 5.56
N PRO A 42 -10.21 -10.72 5.29
CA PRO A 42 -8.80 -10.33 5.39
C PRO A 42 -8.47 -9.09 4.54
N GLU A 43 -7.84 -8.10 5.16
CA GLU A 43 -7.54 -6.81 4.55
C GLU A 43 -6.65 -6.94 3.31
N THR A 44 -5.70 -7.88 3.32
CA THR A 44 -4.83 -8.19 2.16
C THR A 44 -5.62 -8.71 0.96
N ALA A 45 -6.69 -9.48 1.19
CA ALA A 45 -7.58 -9.91 0.13
C ALA A 45 -8.44 -8.75 -0.40
N LEU A 46 -8.82 -7.81 0.49
CA LEU A 46 -9.57 -6.61 0.13
C LEU A 46 -8.74 -5.61 -0.69
N THR A 47 -7.46 -5.40 -0.36
CA THR A 47 -6.57 -4.55 -1.18
C THR A 47 -6.39 -5.14 -2.57
N GLY A 48 -6.14 -6.46 -2.67
CA GLY A 48 -5.99 -7.15 -3.95
C GLY A 48 -7.23 -7.04 -4.82
N TRP A 49 -8.40 -7.26 -4.22
CA TRP A 49 -9.69 -7.08 -4.89
C TRP A 49 -9.90 -5.64 -5.36
N PHE A 50 -9.67 -4.65 -4.48
CA PHE A 50 -9.93 -3.25 -4.79
C PHE A 50 -9.01 -2.71 -5.89
N SER A 51 -7.71 -3.00 -5.82
CA SER A 51 -6.76 -2.71 -6.90
C SER A 51 -7.18 -3.34 -8.22
N GLY A 52 -7.74 -4.56 -8.18
CA GLY A 52 -8.31 -5.25 -9.35
C GLY A 52 -9.47 -4.46 -9.96
N VAL A 53 -10.48 -4.12 -9.16
CA VAL A 53 -11.65 -3.35 -9.61
C VAL A 53 -11.24 -2.00 -10.20
N VAL A 54 -10.34 -1.26 -9.56
CA VAL A 54 -9.85 0.03 -10.09
C VAL A 54 -9.18 -0.20 -11.44
N ARG A 55 -8.22 -1.13 -11.52
CA ARG A 55 -7.49 -1.43 -12.76
C ARG A 55 -8.43 -1.84 -13.91
N ASP A 56 -9.38 -2.72 -13.63
CA ASP A 56 -10.31 -3.23 -14.65
C ASP A 56 -11.28 -2.14 -15.11
N THR A 57 -11.68 -1.24 -14.19
CA THR A 57 -12.47 -0.04 -14.53
C THR A 57 -11.68 0.92 -15.42
N LEU A 58 -10.36 1.07 -15.23
CA LEU A 58 -9.56 1.95 -16.10
C LEU A 58 -9.42 1.43 -17.53
N ARG A 59 -9.51 0.10 -17.70
CA ARG A 59 -9.40 -0.59 -18.99
C ARG A 59 -10.74 -0.85 -19.67
N CYS A 60 -11.86 -0.60 -18.99
CA CYS A 60 -13.20 -0.82 -19.55
C CYS A 60 -13.47 0.08 -20.78
N PRO A 61 -14.43 -0.27 -21.65
CA PRO A 61 -14.76 0.52 -22.85
C PRO A 61 -15.09 1.99 -22.60
N ALA A 62 -15.68 2.31 -21.45
CA ALA A 62 -16.03 3.68 -21.10
C ALA A 62 -14.84 4.61 -20.84
N VAL A 63 -13.73 4.06 -20.35
CA VAL A 63 -12.53 4.81 -19.96
C VAL A 63 -11.42 4.60 -20.98
N ALA A 64 -11.18 3.34 -21.35
CA ALA A 64 -10.20 2.91 -22.35
C ALA A 64 -8.82 3.58 -22.18
N SER A 65 -8.43 3.86 -20.93
CA SER A 65 -7.20 4.57 -20.66
C SER A 65 -6.00 3.75 -21.10
N THR A 66 -5.02 4.39 -21.71
CA THR A 66 -3.76 3.77 -22.16
C THR A 66 -2.63 3.94 -21.15
N VAL A 67 -2.87 4.62 -20.04
CA VAL A 67 -1.84 4.86 -19.02
C VAL A 67 -1.31 3.55 -18.43
N THR A 68 -0.11 3.58 -17.88
CA THR A 68 0.44 2.44 -17.15
C THR A 68 0.38 2.73 -15.66
N LEU A 69 -0.47 2.02 -14.93
CA LEU A 69 -0.57 2.16 -13.47
C LEU A 69 0.77 1.84 -12.80
N THR A 70 1.07 2.57 -11.74
CA THR A 70 2.17 2.30 -10.81
C THR A 70 1.70 2.43 -9.36
N GLY A 71 2.61 2.29 -8.40
CA GLY A 71 2.31 2.38 -6.98
C GLY A 71 1.41 1.25 -6.47
N ALA A 72 0.66 1.54 -5.40
CA ALA A 72 -0.12 0.52 -4.68
C ALA A 72 -1.20 -0.15 -5.56
N HIS A 73 -1.85 0.62 -6.45
CA HIS A 73 -2.88 0.10 -7.36
C HIS A 73 -2.30 -0.90 -8.37
N ALA A 74 -1.09 -0.67 -8.87
CA ALA A 74 -0.42 -1.60 -9.79
C ALA A 74 0.02 -2.90 -9.12
N ARG A 75 0.51 -2.80 -7.88
CA ARG A 75 0.98 -3.94 -7.06
C ARG A 75 -0.15 -4.85 -6.56
N GLY A 76 -1.37 -4.32 -6.42
CA GLY A 76 -2.46 -5.08 -5.78
C GLY A 76 -2.63 -4.78 -4.28
N ASP A 77 -2.03 -3.70 -3.81
CA ASP A 77 -1.89 -3.37 -2.38
C ASP A 77 -2.68 -2.11 -2.01
N ALA A 78 -3.58 -1.63 -2.88
CA ALA A 78 -4.19 -0.32 -2.69
C ALA A 78 -5.27 -0.33 -1.62
N LEU A 79 -5.22 0.68 -0.77
CA LEU A 79 -6.36 1.14 0.02
C LEU A 79 -7.15 2.18 -0.80
N PRO A 80 -8.41 2.45 -0.44
CA PRO A 80 -9.17 3.54 -1.05
C PRO A 80 -8.53 4.93 -0.90
N CYS A 81 -7.77 5.14 0.17
CA CYS A 81 -6.99 6.37 0.40
C CYS A 81 -5.62 6.34 -0.29
N SER A 82 -5.21 5.24 -0.92
CA SER A 82 -3.97 5.18 -1.68
C SER A 82 -4.12 5.98 -2.97
N PRO A 83 -3.18 6.89 -3.30
CA PRO A 83 -3.25 7.65 -4.53
C PRO A 83 -3.17 6.73 -5.75
N VAL A 84 -4.01 7.00 -6.75
CA VAL A 84 -3.90 6.36 -8.07
C VAL A 84 -2.84 7.10 -8.86
N GLU A 85 -1.78 6.39 -9.22
CA GLU A 85 -0.59 6.90 -9.91
C GLU A 85 -0.37 6.14 -11.21
N TRP A 86 0.14 6.83 -12.23
CA TRP A 86 0.40 6.23 -13.53
C TRP A 86 1.52 6.92 -14.29
N PHE A 87 1.96 6.29 -15.38
CA PHE A 87 2.78 6.89 -16.41
C PHE A 87 1.93 7.24 -17.64
N GLY A 88 2.13 8.45 -18.16
CA GLY A 88 1.53 8.94 -19.39
C GLY A 88 0.36 9.91 -19.15
N GLU A 89 -0.06 10.57 -20.21
CA GLU A 89 -1.09 11.61 -20.13
C GLU A 89 -2.50 11.06 -20.33
N ASP A 90 -3.37 11.34 -19.36
CA ASP A 90 -4.81 11.13 -19.48
C ASP A 90 -5.55 12.18 -18.63
N ALA A 91 -5.89 13.30 -19.28
CA ALA A 91 -6.51 14.45 -18.61
C ALA A 91 -7.92 14.13 -18.08
N ALA A 92 -8.64 13.20 -18.71
CA ALA A 92 -10.01 12.84 -18.32
C ALA A 92 -10.03 11.88 -17.11
N LEU A 93 -9.03 11.00 -17.01
CA LEU A 93 -8.91 10.01 -15.94
C LEU A 93 -8.88 10.64 -14.55
N ALA A 94 -8.07 11.69 -14.37
CA ALA A 94 -7.98 12.38 -13.08
C ALA A 94 -9.34 12.94 -12.63
N GLY A 95 -10.15 13.46 -13.57
CA GLY A 95 -11.50 13.96 -13.29
C GLY A 95 -12.45 12.84 -12.85
N LEU A 96 -12.43 11.70 -13.56
CA LEU A 96 -13.24 10.53 -13.22
C LEU A 96 -12.92 10.01 -11.82
N LEU A 97 -11.65 9.80 -11.51
CA LEU A 97 -11.19 9.25 -10.23
C LEU A 97 -11.57 10.16 -9.05
N ARG A 98 -11.33 11.46 -9.16
CA ARG A 98 -11.74 12.44 -8.15
C ARG A 98 -13.26 12.48 -7.97
N SER A 99 -14.02 12.38 -9.08
CA SER A 99 -15.49 12.35 -9.02
C SER A 99 -16.06 11.08 -8.35
N ALA A 100 -15.26 10.02 -8.26
CA ALA A 100 -15.55 8.80 -7.51
C ALA A 100 -15.01 8.84 -6.07
N GLY A 101 -14.34 9.92 -5.65
CA GLY A 101 -13.80 10.09 -4.31
C GLY A 101 -12.45 9.41 -4.07
N LEU A 102 -11.74 8.99 -5.13
CA LEU A 102 -10.40 8.44 -5.02
C LEU A 102 -9.33 9.53 -4.99
N GLU A 103 -8.26 9.27 -4.26
CA GLU A 103 -7.06 10.10 -4.29
C GLU A 103 -6.33 9.93 -5.62
N VAL A 104 -5.87 11.04 -6.20
CA VAL A 104 -5.19 11.05 -7.51
C VAL A 104 -3.78 11.57 -7.31
N GLY A 105 -2.79 10.69 -7.46
CA GLY A 105 -1.38 11.06 -7.54
C GLY A 105 -1.00 11.62 -8.91
N GLY A 106 -1.64 11.11 -9.98
CA GLY A 106 -1.47 11.64 -11.34
C GLY A 106 -0.33 10.97 -12.12
N ASP A 107 0.11 11.67 -13.17
CA ASP A 107 1.32 11.30 -13.92
C ASP A 107 2.53 11.50 -13.01
N THR A 108 3.22 10.41 -12.69
CA THR A 108 4.32 10.40 -11.73
C THR A 108 5.67 10.31 -12.43
N ALA A 109 6.72 10.78 -11.75
CA ALA A 109 8.07 10.72 -12.27
C ALA A 109 8.49 9.25 -12.50
N VAL A 110 9.13 9.00 -13.66
CA VAL A 110 9.62 7.68 -14.03
C VAL A 110 10.88 7.34 -13.21
N THR A 111 10.67 6.82 -12.01
CA THR A 111 11.72 6.27 -11.14
C THR A 111 11.83 4.76 -11.29
N ASP A 112 12.96 4.16 -10.91
CA ASP A 112 13.10 2.70 -10.90
C ASP A 112 12.06 2.03 -9.99
N ALA A 113 11.77 2.63 -8.84
CA ALA A 113 10.75 2.14 -7.92
C ALA A 113 9.36 2.08 -8.59
N ALA A 114 8.95 3.17 -9.24
CA ALA A 114 7.67 3.25 -9.93
C ALA A 114 7.63 2.32 -11.16
N ARG A 115 8.73 2.14 -11.89
CA ARG A 115 8.81 1.18 -13.00
C ARG A 115 8.64 -0.25 -12.51
N ILE A 116 9.24 -0.60 -11.38
CA ILE A 116 9.11 -1.93 -10.79
C ILE A 116 7.67 -2.20 -10.35
N ASP A 117 7.01 -1.21 -9.73
CA ASP A 117 5.60 -1.33 -9.33
C ASP A 117 4.65 -1.45 -10.53
N ALA A 118 4.98 -0.81 -11.63
CA ALA A 118 4.29 -0.95 -12.91
C ALA A 118 4.56 -2.29 -13.62
N GLY A 119 5.44 -3.15 -13.08
CA GLY A 119 5.84 -4.40 -13.72
C GLY A 119 6.75 -4.23 -14.94
N LEU A 120 7.36 -3.05 -15.12
CA LEU A 120 8.24 -2.71 -16.25
C LEU A 120 9.71 -3.07 -15.97
N VAL A 121 9.94 -4.09 -15.16
CA VAL A 121 11.23 -4.45 -14.58
C VAL A 121 12.18 -5.00 -15.65
N PRO A 122 13.38 -4.43 -15.84
CA PRO A 122 14.38 -4.97 -16.77
C PRO A 122 15.27 -6.06 -16.16
N SER A 123 15.38 -6.16 -14.82
CA SER A 123 16.20 -7.16 -14.13
C SER A 123 15.59 -7.62 -12.79
N PRO A 124 15.56 -8.94 -12.48
CA PRO A 124 15.02 -9.47 -11.23
C PRO A 124 15.97 -9.35 -10.03
N THR A 125 17.16 -8.76 -10.20
CA THR A 125 18.20 -8.72 -9.15
C THR A 125 18.05 -7.54 -8.18
N PRO A 126 18.26 -7.74 -6.87
CA PRO A 126 18.28 -6.65 -5.88
C PRO A 126 19.33 -5.59 -6.20
N GLN A 127 18.93 -4.31 -6.17
CA GLN A 127 19.81 -3.18 -6.51
C GLN A 127 20.10 -2.32 -5.29
N ARG A 128 21.38 -1.97 -5.08
CA ARG A 128 21.82 -1.18 -3.91
C ARG A 128 21.05 0.16 -3.74
N PRO A 129 20.78 0.97 -4.79
CA PRO A 129 20.02 2.21 -4.64
C PRO A 129 18.61 2.00 -4.09
N LEU A 130 17.95 0.89 -4.40
CA LEU A 130 16.62 0.56 -3.87
C LEU A 130 16.69 0.21 -2.37
N LEU A 131 17.76 -0.45 -1.93
CA LEU A 131 17.98 -0.71 -0.51
C LEU A 131 18.27 0.57 0.26
N GLU A 132 19.12 1.44 -0.29
CA GLU A 132 19.43 2.75 0.30
C GLU A 132 18.17 3.61 0.46
N LEU A 133 17.28 3.60 -0.55
CA LEU A 133 15.96 4.23 -0.46
C LEU A 133 15.10 3.62 0.66
N ALA A 134 15.01 2.29 0.74
CA ALA A 134 14.22 1.61 1.76
C ALA A 134 14.72 1.92 3.19
N VAL A 135 16.04 1.93 3.39
CA VAL A 135 16.67 2.26 4.68
C VAL A 135 16.46 3.73 5.04
N ALA A 136 16.41 4.64 4.07
CA ALA A 136 16.14 6.06 4.31
C ALA A 136 14.73 6.32 4.86
N HIS A 137 13.75 5.46 4.55
CA HIS A 137 12.38 5.56 5.09
C HIS A 137 12.21 4.90 6.46
N ARG A 138 13.30 4.71 7.21
CA ARG A 138 13.23 4.06 8.52
C ARG A 138 12.26 4.79 9.46
N PRO A 139 11.37 4.05 10.17
CA PRO A 139 10.52 4.63 11.20
C PRO A 139 11.33 5.44 12.22
N PRO A 140 10.86 6.64 12.63
CA PRO A 140 11.48 7.36 13.73
C PRO A 140 11.44 6.51 15.01
N ALA A 141 12.45 6.67 15.85
CA ALA A 141 12.43 6.03 17.16
C ALA A 141 11.22 6.57 17.96
N LEU A 142 10.52 5.66 18.64
CA LEU A 142 9.43 6.03 19.54
C LEU A 142 9.99 6.92 20.66
N GLN A 143 9.47 8.13 20.76
CA GLN A 143 9.91 9.11 21.75
C GLN A 143 9.30 8.77 23.12
N ILE A 144 10.04 9.04 24.20
CA ILE A 144 9.61 8.78 25.57
C ILE A 144 9.50 10.13 26.29
N ALA A 145 8.33 10.42 26.84
CA ALA A 145 8.05 11.56 27.71
C ALA A 145 7.56 11.03 29.07
N ASP A 146 8.16 11.49 30.17
CA ASP A 146 7.83 11.08 31.54
C ASP A 146 7.78 9.55 31.78
N GLY A 147 8.65 8.80 31.09
CA GLY A 147 8.74 7.34 31.21
C GLY A 147 7.69 6.55 30.42
N LEU A 148 6.85 7.23 29.64
CA LEU A 148 5.85 6.64 28.74
C LEU A 148 6.10 7.05 27.29
N PRO A 149 5.58 6.30 26.29
CA PRO A 149 5.52 6.78 24.91
C PRO A 149 4.93 8.18 24.84
N ASP A 150 5.62 9.09 24.15
CA ASP A 150 5.14 10.45 23.93
C ASP A 150 3.78 10.42 23.20
N SER A 151 2.75 10.93 23.85
CA SER A 151 1.39 10.95 23.32
C SER A 151 1.23 11.89 22.14
N ASP A 152 2.05 12.94 22.06
CA ASP A 152 1.92 14.00 21.08
C ASP A 152 2.70 13.67 19.78
N MET A 153 3.41 12.54 19.77
CA MET A 153 4.13 12.05 18.60
C MET A 153 3.15 11.85 17.42
N PRO A 154 3.41 12.45 16.25
CA PRO A 154 2.56 12.27 15.08
C PRO A 154 2.61 10.81 14.61
N VAL A 155 1.45 10.31 14.18
CA VAL A 155 1.29 8.98 13.60
C VAL A 155 1.02 9.11 12.11
N ASP A 156 1.92 8.56 11.31
CA ASP A 156 1.76 8.45 9.86
C ASP A 156 1.95 6.97 9.47
N ILE A 157 0.86 6.22 9.38
CA ILE A 157 0.89 4.79 9.02
C ILE A 157 1.44 4.58 7.60
N PRO A 158 0.99 5.34 6.57
CA PRO A 158 1.58 5.25 5.24
C PRO A 158 3.10 5.45 5.22
N ALA A 159 3.62 6.56 5.74
CA ALA A 159 5.04 6.89 5.66
C ALA A 159 5.90 6.04 6.62
N THR A 160 5.37 5.68 7.77
CA THR A 160 6.13 4.97 8.82
C THR A 160 6.08 3.45 8.65
N LEU A 161 5.01 2.88 8.11
CA LEU A 161 4.84 1.42 8.04
C LEU A 161 4.70 0.91 6.60
N LEU A 162 3.74 1.42 5.83
CA LEU A 162 3.45 0.86 4.51
C LEU A 162 4.60 1.15 3.51
N GLN A 163 5.02 2.40 3.39
CA GLN A 163 6.05 2.80 2.45
C GLN A 163 7.37 2.03 2.68
N PRO A 164 7.95 1.99 3.90
CA PRO A 164 9.24 1.33 4.13
C PRO A 164 9.18 -0.18 3.88
N ILE A 165 8.07 -0.84 4.28
CA ILE A 165 7.90 -2.28 4.03
C ILE A 165 7.82 -2.55 2.51
N SER A 166 7.03 -1.76 1.78
CA SER A 166 6.90 -1.92 0.33
C SER A 166 8.22 -1.66 -0.41
N ASP A 167 9.05 -0.75 0.10
CA ASP A 167 10.37 -0.45 -0.46
C ASP A 167 11.37 -1.59 -0.23
N VAL A 168 11.39 -2.18 0.97
CA VAL A 168 12.20 -3.38 1.24
C VAL A 168 11.74 -4.54 0.37
N ALA A 169 10.44 -4.78 0.28
CA ALA A 169 9.89 -5.85 -0.55
C ALA A 169 10.27 -5.65 -2.03
N ARG A 170 10.15 -4.41 -2.53
CA ARG A 170 10.57 -4.04 -3.90
C ARG A 170 12.05 -4.31 -4.15
N TRP A 171 12.92 -3.96 -3.21
CA TRP A 171 14.34 -4.26 -3.31
C TRP A 171 14.61 -5.77 -3.30
N ALA A 172 13.96 -6.50 -2.41
CA ALA A 172 14.23 -7.92 -2.16
C ALA A 172 13.84 -8.82 -3.35
N ALA A 173 12.70 -8.53 -4.00
CA ALA A 173 12.23 -9.33 -5.13
C ALA A 173 11.45 -8.47 -6.15
N PRO A 174 12.12 -7.64 -6.97
CA PRO A 174 11.45 -6.70 -7.87
C PRO A 174 10.54 -7.37 -8.91
N GLY A 175 10.76 -8.66 -9.23
CA GLY A 175 9.94 -9.40 -10.20
C GLY A 175 8.56 -9.87 -9.69
N ALA A 176 8.34 -9.90 -8.37
CA ALA A 176 7.04 -10.26 -7.80
C ALA A 176 6.11 -9.03 -7.75
N ARG A 177 4.79 -9.28 -7.70
CA ARG A 177 3.79 -8.21 -7.88
C ARG A 177 3.43 -7.49 -6.58
N SER A 178 2.81 -8.19 -5.63
CA SER A 178 2.34 -7.60 -4.37
C SER A 178 3.45 -7.51 -3.35
N THR A 179 3.27 -6.66 -2.33
CA THR A 179 4.26 -6.52 -1.24
C THR A 179 4.51 -7.85 -0.53
N LEU A 180 3.47 -8.62 -0.21
CA LEU A 180 3.65 -9.93 0.45
C LEU A 180 4.30 -10.96 -0.46
N ASP A 181 3.93 -11.03 -1.75
CA ASP A 181 4.59 -11.93 -2.70
C ASP A 181 6.09 -11.61 -2.83
N ARG A 182 6.43 -10.33 -2.81
CA ARG A 182 7.81 -9.85 -2.84
C ARG A 182 8.59 -10.21 -1.60
N LEU A 183 7.99 -10.14 -0.40
CA LEU A 183 8.65 -10.59 0.82
C LEU A 183 8.92 -12.10 0.78
N SER A 184 7.93 -12.90 0.37
CA SER A 184 8.08 -14.35 0.22
C SER A 184 9.15 -14.72 -0.82
N ALA A 185 9.11 -14.11 -2.00
CA ALA A 185 10.12 -14.34 -3.04
C ALA A 185 11.53 -13.84 -2.62
N GLY A 186 11.60 -12.77 -1.83
CA GLY A 186 12.84 -12.25 -1.27
C GLY A 186 13.48 -13.20 -0.25
N LEU A 187 12.65 -13.89 0.54
CA LEU A 187 13.09 -14.97 1.42
C LEU A 187 13.61 -16.17 0.62
N GLU A 188 12.87 -16.63 -0.39
CA GLU A 188 13.27 -17.74 -1.26
C GLU A 188 14.59 -17.46 -1.99
N ALA A 189 14.81 -16.21 -2.40
CA ALA A 189 16.04 -15.77 -3.06
C ALA A 189 17.21 -15.48 -2.08
N GLY A 190 16.99 -15.57 -0.77
CA GLY A 190 17.99 -15.29 0.27
C GLY A 190 18.35 -13.81 0.44
N ALA A 191 17.55 -12.89 -0.13
CA ALA A 191 17.70 -11.46 0.12
C ALA A 191 17.25 -11.11 1.55
N LEU A 192 16.18 -11.75 2.01
CA LEU A 192 15.66 -11.64 3.37
C LEU A 192 15.91 -12.93 4.17
N THR A 193 16.07 -12.78 5.47
CA THR A 193 16.01 -13.91 6.42
C THR A 193 14.55 -14.23 6.77
N GLU A 194 14.30 -15.41 7.34
CA GLU A 194 12.97 -15.82 7.79
C GLU A 194 12.38 -14.82 8.80
N ASP A 195 13.17 -14.45 9.82
CA ASP A 195 12.77 -13.47 10.84
C ASP A 195 12.42 -12.10 10.24
N GLU A 196 13.18 -11.62 9.24
CA GLU A 196 12.92 -10.33 8.59
C GLU A 196 11.65 -10.38 7.74
N ALA A 197 11.46 -11.45 6.97
CA ALA A 197 10.29 -11.61 6.12
C ALA A 197 9.00 -11.75 6.96
N GLU A 198 9.04 -12.53 8.03
CA GLU A 198 7.92 -12.70 8.96
C GLU A 198 7.57 -11.38 9.67
N ALA A 199 8.57 -10.69 10.22
CA ALA A 199 8.36 -9.41 10.90
C ALA A 199 7.77 -8.34 9.97
N LEU A 200 8.24 -8.26 8.72
CA LEU A 200 7.69 -7.32 7.72
C LEU A 200 6.28 -7.70 7.29
N ALA A 201 5.98 -8.98 7.08
CA ALA A 201 4.63 -9.44 6.74
C ALA A 201 3.64 -9.12 7.86
N GLN A 202 3.99 -9.41 9.12
CA GLN A 202 3.16 -9.07 10.27
C GLN A 202 2.95 -7.56 10.43
N ALA A 203 4.01 -6.76 10.24
CA ALA A 203 3.91 -5.31 10.29
C ALA A 203 3.04 -4.76 9.15
N TRP A 204 3.11 -5.35 7.96
CA TRP A 204 2.30 -4.97 6.79
C TRP A 204 0.81 -5.19 7.03
N GLU A 205 0.43 -6.39 7.49
CA GLU A 205 -0.95 -6.71 7.83
C GLU A 205 -1.50 -5.78 8.93
N THR A 206 -0.68 -5.52 9.95
CA THR A 206 -1.03 -4.58 11.03
C THR A 206 -1.26 -3.17 10.49
N ALA A 207 -0.38 -2.70 9.60
CA ALA A 207 -0.48 -1.37 9.00
C ALA A 207 -1.72 -1.25 8.10
N LEU A 208 -2.02 -2.27 7.30
CA LEU A 208 -3.25 -2.32 6.49
C LEU A 208 -4.49 -2.27 7.37
N ALA A 209 -4.56 -3.07 8.44
CA ALA A 209 -5.70 -3.08 9.36
C ALA A 209 -5.92 -1.72 10.02
N LEU A 210 -4.85 -1.08 10.51
CA LEU A 210 -4.93 0.27 11.09
C LEU A 210 -5.43 1.30 10.07
N GLN A 211 -4.87 1.29 8.85
CA GLN A 211 -5.23 2.26 7.82
C GLN A 211 -6.65 2.05 7.28
N PHE A 212 -7.07 0.79 7.07
CA PHE A 212 -8.45 0.48 6.68
C PHE A 212 -9.46 0.95 7.72
N ARG A 213 -9.16 0.75 9.01
CA ARG A 213 -10.05 1.21 10.08
C ARG A 213 -10.18 2.73 10.07
N ARG A 214 -9.06 3.46 9.96
CA ARG A 214 -9.09 4.93 9.82
C ARG A 214 -9.92 5.38 8.63
N TRP A 215 -9.74 4.74 7.47
CA TRP A 215 -10.52 5.05 6.27
C TRP A 215 -12.01 4.74 6.42
N ALA A 216 -12.34 3.59 7.02
CA ALA A 216 -13.72 3.20 7.27
C ALA A 216 -14.42 4.17 8.23
N ASP A 217 -13.67 4.68 9.23
CA ASP A 217 -14.13 5.68 10.20
C ASP A 217 -14.08 7.12 9.66
N ARG A 218 -13.59 7.31 8.42
CA ARG A 218 -13.46 8.61 7.72
C ARG A 218 -12.55 9.61 8.43
N VAL A 219 -11.51 9.12 9.09
CA VAL A 219 -10.47 9.92 9.77
C VAL A 219 -9.09 9.74 9.13
N ASP A 220 -9.01 9.09 7.97
CA ASP A 220 -7.78 8.84 7.22
C ASP A 220 -7.07 10.11 6.75
N LYS A 221 -7.78 11.24 6.63
CA LYS A 221 -7.23 12.56 6.25
C LYS A 221 -6.92 13.48 7.43
N GLN A 222 -7.20 13.04 8.65
CA GLN A 222 -6.94 13.83 9.85
C GLN A 222 -5.56 13.52 10.38
N ASP A 223 -4.78 14.56 10.64
CA ASP A 223 -3.55 14.43 11.42
C ASP A 223 -3.89 13.80 12.77
N VAL A 224 -3.06 12.86 13.21
CA VAL A 224 -3.32 12.10 14.41
C VAL A 224 -2.02 11.94 15.21
N THR A 225 -2.15 11.98 16.53
CA THR A 225 -1.06 11.70 17.44
C THR A 225 -1.18 10.30 18.01
N LEU A 226 -0.13 9.82 18.67
CA LEU A 226 -0.14 8.53 19.33
C LEU A 226 -1.23 8.45 20.42
N GLY A 227 -1.49 9.58 21.11
CA GLY A 227 -2.51 9.74 22.14
C GLY A 227 -3.95 9.57 21.64
N ASP A 228 -4.22 10.01 20.41
CA ASP A 228 -5.55 9.95 19.78
C ASP A 228 -5.95 8.53 19.37
N LEU A 229 -4.98 7.61 19.24
CA LEU A 229 -5.27 6.22 18.91
C LEU A 229 -5.85 5.47 20.12
N PRO A 230 -6.84 4.58 19.91
CA PRO A 230 -7.25 3.60 20.92
C PRO A 230 -6.06 2.79 21.43
N ALA A 231 -6.06 2.42 22.72
CA ALA A 231 -4.92 1.76 23.37
C ALA A 231 -4.38 0.52 22.63
N LEU A 232 -5.29 -0.28 22.05
CA LEU A 232 -4.92 -1.44 21.23
C LEU A 232 -4.23 -1.03 19.92
N HIS A 233 -4.75 -0.02 19.22
CA HIS A 233 -4.16 0.49 17.98
C HIS A 233 -2.81 1.15 18.23
N ARG A 234 -2.68 1.87 19.33
CA ARG A 234 -1.42 2.47 19.78
C ARG A 234 -0.34 1.42 19.99
N SER A 235 -0.68 0.35 20.70
CA SER A 235 0.22 -0.79 20.94
C SER A 235 0.60 -1.48 19.63
N ALA A 236 -0.37 -1.72 18.75
CA ALA A 236 -0.15 -2.35 17.45
C ALA A 236 0.77 -1.51 16.54
N TYR A 237 0.51 -0.20 16.45
CA TYR A 237 1.35 0.74 15.71
C TYR A 237 2.79 0.75 16.23
N GLY A 238 2.97 0.89 17.55
CA GLY A 238 4.30 0.90 18.15
C GLY A 238 5.06 -0.42 17.99
N ALA A 239 4.36 -1.55 18.04
CA ALA A 239 4.95 -2.86 17.77
C ALA A 239 5.39 -3.00 16.31
N ALA A 240 4.53 -2.64 15.35
CA ALA A 240 4.84 -2.66 13.92
C ALA A 240 6.02 -1.74 13.58
N ALA A 241 6.04 -0.51 14.12
CA ALA A 241 7.14 0.43 13.88
C ALA A 241 8.48 -0.11 14.39
N ARG A 242 8.50 -0.79 15.54
CA ARG A 242 9.71 -1.45 16.05
C ARG A 242 10.17 -2.62 15.19
N MET A 243 9.23 -3.44 14.68
CA MET A 243 9.55 -4.53 13.75
C MET A 243 10.21 -3.99 12.48
N VAL A 244 9.58 -3.01 11.82
CA VAL A 244 10.11 -2.37 10.61
C VAL A 244 11.48 -1.73 10.86
N ALA A 245 11.62 -0.96 11.95
CA ALA A 245 12.89 -0.32 12.29
C ALA A 245 13.99 -1.34 12.63
N GLY A 246 13.65 -2.49 13.21
CA GLY A 246 14.55 -3.59 13.50
C GLY A 246 15.08 -4.24 12.21
N VAL A 247 14.18 -4.55 11.27
CA VAL A 247 14.55 -5.14 9.98
C VAL A 247 15.40 -4.18 9.15
N LEU A 248 15.03 -2.91 9.04
CA LEU A 248 15.84 -1.92 8.32
C LEU A 248 17.25 -1.75 8.92
N ARG A 249 17.37 -1.83 10.25
CA ARG A 249 18.69 -1.84 10.92
C ARG A 249 19.49 -3.10 10.59
N SER A 250 18.86 -4.27 10.60
CA SER A 250 19.49 -5.54 10.22
C SER A 250 20.02 -5.50 8.79
N LEU A 251 19.19 -5.08 7.84
CA LEU A 251 19.54 -4.95 6.43
C LEU A 251 20.67 -3.94 6.22
N ALA A 252 20.60 -2.77 6.87
CA ALA A 252 21.65 -1.76 6.80
C ALA A 252 23.01 -2.32 7.26
N GLY A 253 23.03 -3.06 8.38
CA GLY A 253 24.24 -3.72 8.89
C GLY A 253 24.78 -4.79 7.95
N ARG A 254 23.92 -5.66 7.43
CA ARG A 254 24.31 -6.77 6.53
C ARG A 254 24.85 -6.29 5.18
N HIS A 255 24.31 -5.19 4.66
CA HIS A 255 24.63 -4.68 3.32
C HIS A 255 25.55 -3.45 3.33
N GLY A 256 26.00 -2.99 4.49
CA GLY A 256 26.89 -1.83 4.63
C GLY A 256 26.26 -0.54 4.10
N VAL A 257 24.99 -0.31 4.44
CA VAL A 257 24.25 0.92 4.14
C VAL A 257 24.23 1.78 5.41
N ALA A 258 24.48 3.09 5.26
CA ALA A 258 24.42 4.01 6.38
C ALA A 258 22.97 4.20 6.85
N LEU A 259 22.76 4.19 8.17
CA LEU A 259 21.49 4.63 8.75
C LEU A 259 21.45 6.16 8.70
N ALA A 260 20.37 6.70 8.11
CA ALA A 260 20.03 8.12 8.23
C ALA A 260 19.62 8.46 9.67
#